data_AF-A0A938R168-F1
#
_entry.id   AF-A0A938R168-F1
#
_cell.length_a   1.000
_cell.length_b   1.000
_cell.length_c   1.000
_cell.angle_alpha   90.00
_cell.angle_beta   90.00
_cell.angle_gamma   90.00
#
_symmetry.space_group_name_H-M   'P 1'
#
loop_
_entity.id
_entity.type
_entity.pdbx_description
1 polymer ?
#
loop_
_entity_poly.entity_id
_entity_poly.type
_entity_poly.pdbx_seq_one_letter_code
_entity_poly.pdbx_strand_id
1 'polypeptide(L)' 'MSDKKITKDTVIGDVLKQNPEAVKVIQKYFGTGCFTCPGMNMESISFGAMMHNIDPEVIVKEINELKE' A
#
# COMPACT_ATOMS: atom_id res chain seq x y z
N MET A 1 -6.77 9.99 -18.47
CA MET A 1 -7.34 10.23 -17.13
C MET A 1 -6.16 10.61 -16.23
N SER A 2 -6.31 11.59 -15.35
CA SER A 2 -5.22 11.95 -14.42
C SER A 2 -5.18 10.91 -13.30
N ASP A 3 -4.70 9.72 -13.62
CA ASP A 3 -4.46 8.68 -12.64
C ASP A 3 -3.46 9.18 -11.62
N LYS A 4 -3.96 9.45 -10.41
CA LYS A 4 -3.12 9.88 -9.29
C LYS A 4 -2.16 8.74 -9.01
N LYS A 5 -0.87 8.97 -9.29
CA LYS A 5 0.19 8.00 -9.03
C LYS A 5 0.25 7.73 -7.53
N ILE A 6 0.26 6.46 -7.14
CA ILE A 6 0.42 6.07 -5.74
C ILE A 6 1.86 6.43 -5.33
N THR A 7 2.03 7.04 -4.16
CA THR A 7 3.34 7.37 -3.56
C THR A 7 3.46 6.75 -2.18
N LYS A 8 4.66 6.73 -1.59
CA LYS A 8 4.88 6.17 -0.24
C LYS A 8 4.11 6.90 0.86
N ASP A 9 3.75 8.15 0.64
CA ASP A 9 2.96 8.97 1.57
C ASP A 9 1.45 8.74 1.41
N THR A 10 1.04 7.93 0.43
CA THR A 10 -0.37 7.57 0.25
C THR A 10 -0.81 6.64 1.37
N VAL A 11 -1.99 6.92 1.93
CA VAL A 11 -2.61 6.08 2.97
C VAL A 11 -3.05 4.75 2.36
N ILE A 12 -2.70 3.64 3.01
CA ILE A 12 -2.99 2.28 2.52
C ILE A 12 -4.48 2.11 2.23
N GLY A 13 -5.36 2.62 3.11
CA GLY A 13 -6.80 2.62 2.87
C GLY A 13 -7.24 3.31 1.57
N ASP A 14 -6.57 4.41 1.18
CA ASP A 14 -6.87 5.12 -0.07
C ASP A 14 -6.26 4.43 -1.29
N VAL A 15 -5.13 3.73 -1.12
CA VAL A 15 -4.59 2.83 -2.15
C VAL A 15 -5.62 1.76 -2.50
N LEU A 16 -6.16 1.07 -1.48
CA LEU A 16 -7.11 -0.02 -1.68
C LEU A 16 -8.44 0.44 -2.31
N LYS A 17 -8.90 1.65 -1.97
CA LYS A 17 -10.06 2.28 -2.64
C LYS A 17 -9.80 2.59 -4.12
N GLN A 18 -8.58 3.02 -4.45
CA GLN A 18 -8.20 3.36 -5.82
C GLN A 18 -7.86 2.14 -6.66
N ASN A 19 -7.26 1.12 -6.06
CA ASN A 19 -6.89 -0.14 -6.69
C ASN A 19 -7.14 -1.31 -5.73
N PRO A 20 -8.28 -2.02 -5.86
CA PRO A 20 -8.58 -3.20 -5.06
C PRO A 20 -7.57 -4.34 -5.24
N GLU A 21 -6.86 -4.40 -6.37
CA GLU A 21 -5.83 -5.43 -6.60
C GLU A 21 -4.56 -5.20 -5.76
N ALA A 22 -4.35 -3.96 -5.28
CA ALA A 22 -3.26 -3.65 -4.35
C ALA A 22 -3.36 -4.45 -3.04
N VAL A 23 -4.52 -5.03 -2.70
CA VAL A 23 -4.65 -5.98 -1.57
C VAL A 23 -3.61 -7.09 -1.66
N LYS A 24 -3.36 -7.65 -2.84
CA LYS A 24 -2.39 -8.75 -3.04
C LYS A 24 -0.97 -8.30 -2.71
N VAL A 25 -0.61 -7.09 -3.13
CA VAL A 25 0.72 -6.49 -2.89
C VAL A 25 0.89 -6.16 -1.42
N ILE A 26 -0.10 -5.53 -0.81
CA ILE A 26 -0.11 -5.21 0.62
C ILE A 26 -0.03 -6.49 1.47
N GLN A 27 -0.78 -7.55 1.12
CA GLN A 27 -0.67 -8.86 1.78
C GLN A 27 0.71 -9.49 1.62
N LYS A 28 1.33 -9.37 0.44
CA LYS A 28 2.66 -9.92 0.15
C LYS A 28 3.74 -9.26 1.01
N TYR A 29 3.67 -7.95 1.23
CA TYR A 29 4.69 -7.21 1.98
C TYR A 29 4.37 -7.04 3.47
N PHE A 30 3.15 -6.61 3.83
CA PHE A 30 2.77 -6.38 5.24
C PHE A 30 2.12 -7.59 5.91
N GLY A 31 1.90 -8.67 5.17
CA GLY A 31 1.24 -9.88 5.67
C GLY A 31 -0.28 -9.72 5.80
N THR A 32 -0.93 -10.82 6.14
CA THR A 32 -2.39 -10.88 6.33
C THR A 32 -2.86 -10.15 7.59
N GLY A 33 -1.97 -9.97 8.59
CA GLY A 33 -2.26 -9.25 9.82
C GLY A 33 -2.46 -7.74 9.62
N CYS A 34 -1.91 -7.16 8.55
CA CYS A 34 -2.11 -5.74 8.22
C CYS A 34 -3.61 -5.40 8.14
N PHE A 35 -4.43 -6.32 7.61
CA PHE A 35 -5.89 -6.16 7.46
C PHE A 35 -6.67 -6.17 8.78
N THR A 36 -6.03 -6.60 9.85
CA THR A 36 -6.61 -6.67 11.19
C THR A 36 -6.20 -5.49 12.07
N CYS A 37 -5.21 -4.71 11.63
CA CYS A 37 -4.77 -3.53 12.36
C CYS A 37 -5.76 -2.37 12.14
N PRO A 38 -6.41 -1.83 13.18
CA PRO A 38 -7.33 -0.71 13.02
C PRO A 38 -6.64 0.54 12.44
N GLY A 39 -5.31 0.64 12.58
CA GLY A 39 -4.50 1.72 12.05
C GLY A 39 -4.30 1.70 10.53
N MET A 40 -4.47 0.56 9.86
CA MET A 40 -4.14 0.41 8.43
C MET A 40 -4.86 1.41 7.51
N ASN A 41 -6.08 1.82 7.88
CA ASN A 41 -6.90 2.75 7.10
C ASN A 41 -6.44 4.21 7.25
N MET A 42 -5.53 4.48 8.19
CA MET A 42 -4.95 5.79 8.47
C MET A 42 -3.42 5.80 8.33
N GLU A 43 -2.82 4.65 8.02
CA GLU A 43 -1.38 4.46 7.93
C GLU A 43 -0.88 4.69 6.49
N SER A 44 0.25 5.39 6.33
CA SER A 44 0.92 5.53 5.03
C SER A 44 1.69 4.27 4.66
N ILE A 45 1.91 4.04 3.36
CA ILE A 45 2.76 2.93 2.90
C ILE A 45 4.16 3.03 3.53
N SER A 46 4.72 4.24 3.64
CA SER A 46 6.03 4.49 4.27
C SER A 46 6.09 4.04 5.71
N PHE A 47 5.05 4.29 6.51
CA PHE A 47 5.01 3.90 7.90
C PHE A 47 4.84 2.40 8.06
N GLY A 48 3.92 1.78 7.31
CA GLY A 48 3.75 0.33 7.32
C GLY A 48 5.04 -0.40 6.88
N ALA A 49 5.72 0.12 5.86
CA ALA A 49 7.00 -0.40 5.41
C ALA A 49 8.08 -0.27 6.49
N MET A 50 8.13 0.86 7.22
CA MET A 50 9.05 1.06 8.34
C MET A 50 8.80 0.05 9.48
N MET A 51 7.53 -0.16 9.86
CA MET A 51 7.15 -1.10 10.93
C MET A 51 7.48 -2.56 10.58
N HIS A 52 7.47 -2.89 9.29
CA HIS A 52 7.76 -4.22 8.78
C HIS A 52 9.19 -4.36 8.23
N ASN A 53 10.03 -3.31 8.36
CA ASN A 53 11.40 -3.24 7.87
C ASN A 53 11.55 -3.57 6.37
N ILE A 54 10.66 -3.01 5.56
CA ILE A 54 10.56 -3.15 4.10
C ILE A 54 10.82 -1.79 3.45
N ASP A 55 11.34 -1.80 2.22
CA ASP A 55 11.47 -0.57 1.43
C ASP A 55 10.08 -0.14 0.88
N PRO A 56 9.57 1.05 1.23
CA PRO A 56 8.28 1.51 0.69
C PRO A 56 8.29 1.70 -0.83
N GLU A 57 9.45 1.94 -1.46
CA GLU A 57 9.54 2.16 -2.90
C GLU A 57 9.19 0.89 -3.70
N VAL A 58 9.53 -0.31 -3.19
CA VAL A 58 9.19 -1.57 -3.88
C VAL A 58 7.68 -1.82 -3.88
N ILE A 59 7.01 -1.48 -2.78
CA ILE A 59 5.56 -1.61 -2.64
C ILE A 59 4.85 -0.64 -3.58
N VAL A 60 5.27 0.63 -3.57
CA VAL A 60 4.71 1.68 -4.43
C VAL A 60 4.89 1.33 -5.91
N LYS A 61 6.06 0.83 -6.29
CA LYS A 61 6.34 0.41 -7.66
C LYS A 61 5.39 -0.70 -8.09
N GLU A 62 5.30 -1.78 -7.32
CA GLU A 62 4.47 -2.93 -7.67
C GLU A 62 2.98 -2.57 -7.72
N ILE A 63 2.50 -1.69 -6.83
CA ILE A 63 1.12 -1.17 -6.87
C ILE A 63 0.85 -0.34 -8.13
N ASN A 64 1.80 0.51 -8.54
CA ASN A 64 1.63 1.31 -9.76
C ASN A 64 1.74 0.43 -11.02
N GLU A 65 2.50 -0.67 -11.00
CA GLU A 65 2.56 -1.65 -12.08
C GLU A 65 1.25 -2.44 -12.25
N LEU A 66 0.45 -2.62 -11.17
CA LEU A 66 -0.90 -3.21 -11.26
C LEU A 66 -1.93 -2.32 -11.96
N LYS A 67 -1.63 -1.05 -12.19
CA LYS A 67 -2.55 -0.08 -12.81
C LYS A 67 -2.46 -0.04 -14.34
N GLU A 68 -1.53 -0.79 -14.94
CA GLU A 68 -1.34 -0.94 -16.39
C GLU A 68 -1.99 -2.24 -16.90
#